data_AF-L0J859-F1
#
_entry.id   AF-L0J859-F1
#
_cell.length_a   1.000
_cell.length_b   1.000
_cell.length_c   1.000
_cell.angle_alpha   90.00
_cell.angle_beta   90.00
_cell.angle_gamma   90.00
#
_symmetry.space_group_name_H-M   'P 1'
#
loop_
_entity.id
_entity.type
_entity.pdbx_description
1 polymer ?
#
loop_
_entity_poly.entity_id
_entity_poly.type
_entity_poly.pdbx_seq_one_letter_code
_entity_poly.pdbx_strand_id
1 'polypeptide(L)'
;MGFWERVDKALSDARVARTADELIVALNRWHETSSGDAFFAGSGGDNQLVEALDRSIWRVSHIESDYHWTAVSGVDGSSIEYVEGDVYKREAS
;
A
#
# COMPACT_ATOMS: atom_id res chain seq x y z
N MET A 1 -7.74 16.79 12.01
CA MET A 1 -8.02 15.51 11.32
C MET A 1 -7.79 14.38 12.30
N GLY A 2 -8.76 13.49 12.45
CA GLY A 2 -8.63 12.31 13.32
C GLY A 2 -7.65 11.28 12.78
N PHE A 3 -7.26 10.29 13.60
CA PHE A 3 -6.42 9.17 13.15
C PHE A 3 -7.12 8.37 12.05
N TRP A 4 -8.33 7.87 12.31
CA TRP A 4 -9.09 7.08 11.35
C TRP A 4 -9.45 7.87 10.08
N GLU A 5 -9.65 9.18 10.20
CA GLU A 5 -9.88 10.05 9.06
C GLU A 5 -8.66 10.11 8.12
N ARG A 6 -7.42 10.03 8.65
CA ARG A 6 -6.21 9.92 7.82
C ARG A 6 -6.08 8.54 7.18
N VAL A 7 -6.44 7.48 7.89
CA VAL A 7 -6.48 6.12 7.35
C VAL A 7 -7.44 6.04 6.15
N ASP A 8 -8.65 6.59 6.26
CA ASP A 8 -9.64 6.60 5.18
C ASP A 8 -9.15 7.39 3.96
N LYS A 9 -8.43 8.50 4.17
CA LYS A 9 -7.81 9.25 3.08
C LYS A 9 -6.66 8.49 2.42
N ALA A 10 -5.81 7.83 3.20
CA ALA A 10 -4.74 6.99 2.67
C ALA A 10 -5.31 5.86 1.80
N LEU A 11 -6.37 5.18 2.25
CA LEU A 11 -7.06 4.16 1.47
C LEU A 11 -7.70 4.73 0.20
N SER A 12 -8.30 5.93 0.28
CA SER A 12 -8.89 6.59 -0.88
C SER A 12 -7.86 6.96 -1.95
N ASP A 13 -6.70 7.49 -1.53
CA ASP A 13 -5.61 7.83 -2.44
C ASP A 13 -4.93 6.55 -2.99
N ALA A 14 -4.78 5.50 -2.17
CA ALA A 14 -4.24 4.21 -2.61
C ALA A 14 -5.12 3.52 -3.67
N ARG A 15 -6.45 3.70 -3.63
CA ARG A 15 -7.38 3.14 -4.63
C ARG A 15 -7.12 3.60 -6.06
N VAL A 16 -6.55 4.79 -6.22
CA VAL A 16 -6.25 5.37 -7.54
C VAL A 16 -4.78 5.30 -7.89
N ALA A 17 -3.92 4.84 -6.99
CA ALA A 17 -2.50 4.65 -7.24
C ALA A 17 -2.29 3.47 -8.19
N ARG A 18 -1.49 3.70 -9.24
CA ARG A 18 -1.29 2.74 -10.33
C ARG A 18 0.13 2.22 -10.39
N THR A 19 1.07 2.86 -9.70
CA THR A 19 2.48 2.48 -9.63
C THR A 19 2.97 2.47 -8.18
N ALA A 20 4.12 1.85 -7.91
CA ALA A 20 4.71 1.83 -6.57
C ALA A 20 4.97 3.26 -6.05
N ASP A 21 5.49 4.15 -6.90
CA ASP A 21 5.79 5.53 -6.51
C ASP A 21 4.52 6.33 -6.20
N GLU A 22 3.45 6.14 -6.99
CA GLU A 22 2.14 6.77 -6.70
C GLU A 22 1.57 6.28 -5.37
N LEU A 23 1.69 4.98 -5.08
CA LEU A 23 1.22 4.40 -3.82
C LEU A 23 2.01 4.92 -2.62
N ILE A 24 3.34 5.01 -2.74
CA ILE A 24 4.22 5.58 -1.71
C ILE A 24 3.85 7.04 -1.42
N VAL A 25 3.68 7.85 -2.47
CA VAL A 25 3.24 9.25 -2.33
C VAL A 25 1.86 9.34 -1.67
N ALA A 26 0.92 8.47 -2.05
CA ALA A 26 -0.41 8.42 -1.46
C ALA A 26 -0.37 8.15 0.05
N LEU A 27 0.44 7.18 0.49
CA LEU A 27 0.56 6.82 1.91
C LEU A 27 1.33 7.89 2.72
N ASN A 28 2.46 8.37 2.21
CA ASN A 28 3.31 9.35 2.90
C ASN A 28 2.66 10.73 3.05
N ARG A 29 1.59 11.01 2.29
CA ARG A 29 0.76 12.20 2.51
C ARG A 29 0.04 12.19 3.85
N TRP A 30 -0.29 11.01 4.36
CA TRP A 30 -1.19 10.85 5.52
C TRP A 30 -0.51 10.21 6.73
N HIS A 31 0.58 9.46 6.52
CA HIS A 31 1.33 8.79 7.58
C HIS A 31 2.82 9.11 7.49
N GLU A 32 3.47 9.15 8.65
CA GLU A 32 4.93 9.15 8.71
C GLU A 32 5.45 7.76 8.33
N THR A 33 6.56 7.73 7.59
CA THR A 33 7.27 6.51 7.24
C THR A 33 7.77 5.79 8.51
N SER A 34 7.86 4.47 8.45
CA SER A 34 8.50 3.64 9.47
C SER A 34 9.83 3.11 8.93
N SER A 35 9.94 1.82 8.65
CA SER A 35 11.15 1.14 8.19
C SER A 35 11.17 0.95 6.67
N GLY A 36 10.01 1.03 6.00
CA GLY A 36 9.87 0.99 4.56
C GLY A 36 9.90 2.37 3.88
N ASP A 37 9.65 2.36 2.58
CA ASP A 37 9.53 3.58 1.75
C ASP A 37 8.22 4.35 2.05
N ALA A 38 7.22 3.64 2.57
CA ALA A 38 5.98 4.21 3.11
C ALA A 38 5.42 3.37 4.27
N PHE A 39 4.39 3.91 4.94
CA PHE A 39 3.71 3.23 6.04
C PHE A 39 2.18 3.38 5.96
N PHE A 40 1.48 2.29 6.25
CA PHE A 40 0.03 2.24 6.41
C PHE A 40 -0.32 1.90 7.86
N ALA A 41 -0.66 2.93 8.64
CA ALA A 41 -0.98 2.80 10.06
C ALA A 41 -2.33 2.11 10.35
N GLY A 42 -3.14 1.84 9.32
CA GLY A 42 -4.49 1.31 9.45
C GLY A 42 -4.59 -0.22 9.48
N SER A 43 -3.47 -0.95 9.56
CA SER A 43 -3.45 -2.42 9.50
C SER A 43 -4.30 -3.13 10.56
N GLY A 44 -4.57 -2.47 11.70
CA GLY A 44 -5.46 -2.97 12.75
C GLY A 44 -6.93 -2.58 12.61
N GLY A 45 -7.34 -1.92 11.51
CA GLY A 45 -8.72 -1.50 11.25
C GLY A 45 -9.51 -2.48 10.39
N ASP A 46 -10.77 -2.15 10.11
CA ASP A 46 -11.67 -2.99 9.30
C ASP A 46 -11.31 -3.03 7.82
N ASN A 47 -10.69 -1.97 7.30
CA ASN A 47 -10.32 -1.85 5.88
C ASN A 47 -8.80 -2.01 5.73
N GLN A 48 -8.40 -2.96 4.88
CA GLN A 48 -6.99 -3.28 4.68
C GLN A 48 -6.44 -2.63 3.40
N LEU A 49 -5.14 -2.27 3.40
CA LEU A 49 -4.49 -1.67 2.23
C LEU A 49 -4.60 -2.58 0.99
N VAL A 50 -4.50 -3.89 1.19
CA VAL A 50 -4.61 -4.89 0.12
C VAL A 50 -5.98 -4.84 -0.58
N GLU A 51 -7.04 -4.47 0.13
CA GLU A 51 -8.40 -4.36 -0.39
C GLU A 51 -8.64 -3.02 -1.11
N ALA A 52 -7.82 -2.01 -0.81
CA ALA A 52 -7.88 -0.73 -1.50
C ALA A 52 -7.25 -0.78 -2.90
N LEU A 53 -6.28 -1.66 -3.16
CA LEU A 53 -5.64 -1.75 -4.47
C LEU A 53 -6.63 -2.20 -5.56
N ASP A 54 -6.68 -1.45 -6.66
CA ASP A 54 -7.44 -1.82 -7.86
C ASP A 54 -6.85 -3.09 -8.48
N ARG A 55 -7.60 -4.21 -8.40
CA ARG A 55 -7.17 -5.53 -8.88
C ARG A 55 -7.10 -5.66 -10.41
N SER A 56 -7.61 -4.67 -11.16
CA SER A 56 -7.39 -4.59 -12.61
C SER A 56 -6.01 -4.04 -12.97
N ILE A 57 -5.36 -3.32 -12.04
CA ILE A 57 -4.03 -2.74 -12.20
C ILE A 57 -2.99 -3.55 -11.43
N TRP A 58 -3.32 -3.93 -10.20
CA TRP A 58 -2.39 -4.60 -9.28
C TRP A 58 -2.63 -6.09 -9.23
N ARG A 59 -1.59 -6.86 -9.57
CA ARG A 59 -1.55 -8.30 -9.31
C ARG A 59 -0.94 -8.55 -7.94
N VAL A 60 -1.78 -8.89 -6.98
CA VAL A 60 -1.37 -9.21 -5.61
C VAL A 60 -1.06 -10.71 -5.47
N SER A 61 0.05 -11.03 -4.81
CA SER A 61 0.43 -12.39 -4.43
C SER A 61 0.60 -12.44 -2.91
N HIS A 62 -0.23 -13.23 -2.24
CA HIS A 62 -0.18 -13.39 -0.79
C HIS A 62 0.97 -14.33 -0.42
N ILE A 63 1.82 -13.91 0.52
CA ILE A 63 2.94 -14.71 1.01
C ILE A 63 2.53 -15.41 2.30
N GLU A 64 1.88 -14.70 3.23
CA GLU A 64 1.57 -15.26 4.54
C GLU A 64 0.18 -14.87 5.09
N SER A 65 -0.33 -13.65 4.82
CA SER A 65 -1.66 -13.17 5.27
C SER A 65 -1.93 -11.73 4.77
N ASP A 66 -2.95 -11.04 5.30
CA ASP A 66 -3.19 -9.61 5.09
C ASP A 66 -2.07 -8.71 5.67
N TYR A 67 -1.30 -9.23 6.64
CA TYR A 67 -0.12 -8.55 7.19
C TYR A 67 1.16 -8.73 6.36
N HIS A 68 1.19 -9.65 5.40
CA HIS A 68 2.36 -9.87 4.53
C HIS A 68 2.00 -10.35 3.12
N TRP A 69 2.18 -9.48 2.14
CA TRP A 69 1.88 -9.74 0.73
C TRP A 69 2.74 -8.89 -0.20
N THR A 70 2.76 -9.26 -1.48
CA THR A 70 3.42 -8.49 -2.55
C THR A 70 2.41 -8.11 -3.62
N ALA A 71 2.67 -7.03 -4.34
CA ALA A 71 1.88 -6.65 -5.51
C ALA A 71 2.75 -6.10 -6.63
N VAL A 72 2.37 -6.41 -7.86
CA VAL A 72 3.03 -5.89 -9.07
C VAL A 72 2.04 -5.06 -9.86
N SER A 73 2.45 -3.85 -10.24
CA SER A 73 1.68 -2.98 -11.12
C SER A 73 1.73 -3.48 -12.56
N GLY A 74 0.56 -3.60 -13.20
CA GLY A 74 0.44 -3.85 -14.63
C GLY A 74 0.71 -2.64 -15.52
N VAL A 75 0.92 -1.45 -14.95
CA VAL A 75 1.19 -0.22 -15.73
C VAL A 75 2.66 -0.11 -16.12
N ASP A 76 3.56 -0.30 -15.16
CA ASP A 76 5.00 -0.10 -15.34
C ASP A 76 5.86 -1.29 -14.85
N GLY A 77 5.22 -2.33 -14.30
CA GLY A 77 5.93 -3.48 -13.73
C GLY A 77 6.55 -3.22 -12.35
N SER A 78 6.39 -2.03 -11.78
CA SER A 78 6.88 -1.73 -10.43
C SER A 78 6.20 -2.63 -9.41
N SER A 79 6.94 -3.02 -8.37
CA SER A 79 6.44 -3.95 -7.37
C SER A 79 6.62 -3.42 -5.96
N ILE A 80 5.74 -3.86 -5.07
CA ILE A 80 5.81 -3.57 -3.64
C ILE A 80 5.74 -4.85 -2.82
N GLU A 81 6.32 -4.78 -1.63
CA GLU A 81 6.10 -5.72 -0.54
C GLU A 81 5.53 -4.98 0.66
N TYR A 82 4.47 -5.53 1.23
CA TYR A 82 3.82 -5.03 2.42
C TYR A 82 4.14 -5.96 3.59
N VAL A 83 4.64 -5.42 4.70
CA VAL A 83 4.95 -6.17 5.92
C VAL A 83 4.50 -5.36 7.13
N GLU A 84 3.47 -5.83 7.83
CA GLU A 84 3.00 -5.25 9.11
C GLU A 84 2.76 -3.72 9.09
N GLY A 85 2.35 -3.17 7.95
CA GLY A 85 2.14 -1.73 7.77
C GLY A 85 3.22 -1.05 6.96
N ASP A 86 4.46 -1.55 6.98
CA ASP A 86 5.54 -1.04 6.14
C ASP A 86 5.35 -1.45 4.69
N VAL A 87 5.60 -0.50 3.77
CA VAL A 87 5.56 -0.72 2.32
C VAL A 87 6.96 -0.47 1.76
N TYR A 88 7.50 -1.48 1.09
CA TYR A 88 8.79 -1.46 0.43
C TYR A 88 8.61 -1.49 -1.08
N LYS A 89 9.24 -0.57 -1.80
CA LYS A 89 9.41 -0.70 -3.25
C LYS A 89 10.41 -1.82 -3.52
N ARG A 90 10.10 -2.69 -4.46
CA ARG A 90 10.95 -3.79 -4.89
C ARG A 90 11.37 -3.57 -6.33
N GLU A 91 12.68 -3.69 -6.58
CA GLU A 91 13.25 -3.65 -7.92
C GLU A 91 12.75 -4.85 -8.73
N ALA A 92 12.45 -4.62 -10.01
CA ALA A 92 12.11 -5.70 -10.92
C ALA A 92 13.31 -6.64 -11.06
N SER A 93 13.11 -7.93 -10.76
CA SER A 93 14.11 -8.98 -10.97
C SER A 93 14.23 -9.37 -12.44
#